data_AF-A0A108U5L0-F1
#
_entry.id   AF-A0A108U5L0-F1
#
_cell.length_a   1.000
_cell.length_b   1.000
_cell.length_c   1.000
_cell.angle_alpha   90.00
_cell.angle_beta   90.00
_cell.angle_gamma   90.00
#
_symmetry.space_group_name_H-M   'P 1'
#
loop_
_entity.id
_entity.type
_entity.pdbx_description
1 polymer ?
#
loop_
_entity_poly.entity_id
_entity_poly.type
_entity_poly.pdbx_seq_one_letter_code
_entity_poly.pdbx_strand_id
1 'polypeptide(L)'
;MLSLIARLLLLAGVALLAAGFYYDGERPAPGALSPSVLQDPVQTPTSLPAFPAQAGDVDYEITPVAEYDISGLIVSWHDSETWWDREHEQSRDYLNVADLCMVWGANAADGAYEVMDFSNGQWVCYISYSDVDRVGPAHVRAISNNHILTDNEDVARQIRGLKVGDQVRLRGQLASYSHHSGFDFQRGTSTHRDDQGNGACETLFVREVQLLQAAPAWPRNLRWFGALLLLAGLIGWYRAPFGERQH
;
A
#
# COMPACT_ATOMS: atom_id res chain seq x y z
N MET A 1 -25.39 39.88 6.25
CA MET A 1 -25.27 38.66 7.12
C MET A 1 -24.99 37.41 6.30
N LEU A 2 -25.62 37.27 5.12
CA LEU A 2 -25.40 36.15 4.21
C LEU A 2 -23.95 36.09 3.70
N SER A 3 -23.34 37.23 3.40
CA SER A 3 -21.93 37.32 2.95
C SER A 3 -20.93 36.85 4.01
N LEU A 4 -21.15 37.18 5.28
CA LEU A 4 -20.29 36.71 6.39
C LEU A 4 -20.37 35.19 6.55
N ILE A 5 -21.59 34.62 6.54
CA ILE A 5 -21.78 33.16 6.62
C ILE A 5 -21.10 32.46 5.44
N ALA A 6 -21.27 32.97 4.22
CA ALA A 6 -20.63 32.42 3.03
C ALA A 6 -19.10 32.41 3.15
N ARG A 7 -18.48 33.49 3.65
CA ARG A 7 -17.03 33.57 3.88
C ARG A 7 -16.55 32.57 4.93
N LEU A 8 -17.28 32.44 6.04
CA LEU A 8 -16.95 31.46 7.08
C LEU A 8 -17.01 30.03 6.55
N LEU A 9 -18.02 29.71 5.73
CA LEU A 9 -18.12 28.40 5.08
C LEU A 9 -16.95 28.14 4.11
N LEU A 10 -16.54 29.15 3.33
CA LEU A 10 -15.39 29.03 2.44
C LEU A 10 -14.09 28.78 3.23
N LEU A 11 -13.84 29.57 4.28
CA LEU A 11 -12.63 29.43 5.11
C LEU A 11 -12.59 28.08 5.82
N ALA A 12 -13.71 27.65 6.40
CA ALA A 12 -13.83 26.32 7.00
C ALA A 12 -13.63 25.20 5.96
N GLY A 13 -14.20 25.36 4.77
CA GLY A 13 -14.03 24.41 3.67
C GLY A 13 -12.59 24.24 3.24
N VAL A 14 -11.84 25.35 3.06
CA VAL A 14 -10.40 25.32 2.77
C VAL A 14 -9.63 24.66 3.90
N ALA A 15 -9.92 25.01 5.16
CA ALA A 15 -9.22 24.44 6.31
C ALA A 15 -9.43 22.92 6.42
N LEU A 16 -10.66 22.43 6.24
CA LEU A 16 -10.94 20.98 6.26
C LEU A 16 -10.30 20.24 5.09
N LEU A 17 -10.29 20.83 3.89
CA LEU A 17 -9.59 20.25 2.74
C LEU A 17 -8.08 20.17 2.99
N ALA A 18 -7.47 21.26 3.45
CA ALA A 18 -6.05 21.30 3.77
C ALA A 18 -5.68 20.26 4.83
N ALA A 19 -6.45 20.17 5.92
CA ALA A 19 -6.26 19.14 6.93
C ALA A 19 -6.42 17.73 6.36
N GLY A 20 -7.46 17.49 5.56
CA GLY A 20 -7.69 16.17 4.97
C GLY A 20 -6.63 15.72 3.97
N PHE A 21 -5.94 16.64 3.30
CA PHE A 21 -4.76 16.33 2.48
C PHE A 21 -3.48 16.17 3.31
N TYR A 22 -3.31 16.99 4.35
CA TYR A 22 -2.15 16.92 5.24
C TYR A 22 -2.06 15.57 5.96
N TYR A 23 -3.20 15.02 6.36
CA TYR A 23 -3.32 13.73 7.03
C TYR A 23 -3.65 12.56 6.10
N ASP A 24 -3.54 12.74 4.78
CA ASP A 24 -3.75 11.64 3.85
C ASP A 24 -2.63 10.61 3.99
N GLY A 25 -2.98 9.32 3.98
CA GLY A 25 -2.03 8.24 4.22
C GLY A 25 -1.60 8.08 5.69
N GLU A 26 -2.24 8.79 6.63
CA GLU A 26 -1.94 8.61 8.05
C GLU A 26 -2.26 7.18 8.50
N ARG A 27 -1.29 6.58 9.19
CA ARG A 27 -1.32 5.19 9.62
C ARG A 27 -2.14 5.05 10.91
N PRO A 28 -2.85 3.93 11.10
CA PRO A 28 -3.56 3.68 12.36
C PRO A 28 -2.57 3.63 13.53
N ALA A 29 -3.02 4.06 14.71
CA ALA A 29 -2.26 3.88 15.94
C ALA A 29 -2.13 2.37 16.29
N PRO A 30 -1.10 1.95 17.05
CA PRO A 30 -0.85 0.54 17.36
C PRO A 30 -2.05 -0.19 17.99
N GLY A 31 -2.80 0.51 18.86
CA GLY A 31 -4.01 -0.04 19.50
C GLY A 31 -5.19 -0.29 18.56
N ALA A 32 -5.13 0.20 17.32
CA ALA A 32 -6.12 -0.05 16.28
C ALA A 32 -5.68 -1.16 15.29
N LEU A 33 -4.55 -1.82 15.54
CA LEU A 33 -4.08 -2.94 14.73
C LEU A 33 -4.76 -4.24 15.14
N SER A 34 -5.07 -5.05 14.14
CA SER A 34 -5.59 -6.40 14.26
C SER A 34 -4.54 -7.30 14.93
N PRO A 35 -4.94 -8.21 15.83
CA PRO A 35 -4.00 -9.14 16.48
C PRO A 35 -3.14 -9.94 15.49
N SER A 36 -3.67 -10.26 14.30
CA SER A 36 -2.93 -10.99 13.27
C SER A 36 -1.72 -10.21 12.73
N VAL A 37 -1.80 -8.88 12.66
CA VAL A 37 -0.69 -8.02 12.21
C VAL A 37 0.47 -8.03 13.20
N LEU A 38 0.20 -8.36 14.46
CA LEU A 38 1.21 -8.42 15.53
C LEU A 38 1.98 -9.74 15.55
N GLN A 39 1.70 -10.65 14.61
CA GLN A 39 2.36 -11.95 14.52
C GLN A 39 3.37 -11.98 13.36
N ASP A 40 4.36 -12.85 13.48
CA ASP A 40 5.31 -13.12 12.41
C ASP A 40 4.63 -13.90 11.27
N PRO A 41 5.05 -13.70 10.01
CA PRO A 41 4.59 -14.48 8.88
C PRO A 41 4.86 -15.98 9.10
N VAL A 42 3.93 -16.82 8.65
CA VAL A 42 4.11 -18.27 8.67
C VAL A 42 4.66 -18.71 7.32
N GLN A 43 5.86 -19.29 7.35
CA GLN A 43 6.51 -19.88 6.19
C GLN A 43 6.72 -21.38 6.42
N THR A 44 6.17 -22.22 5.53
CA THR A 44 6.32 -23.68 5.63
C THR A 44 6.79 -24.29 4.32
N PRO A 45 7.52 -25.42 4.34
CA PRO A 45 7.92 -26.10 3.12
C PRO A 45 6.72 -26.41 2.21
N THR A 46 6.86 -26.18 0.91
CA THR A 46 5.87 -26.57 -0.10
C THR A 46 6.36 -27.80 -0.88
N SER A 47 5.42 -28.62 -1.32
CA SER A 47 5.66 -29.72 -2.27
C SER A 47 4.98 -29.47 -3.62
N LEU A 48 4.49 -28.26 -3.85
CA LEU A 48 3.88 -27.88 -5.11
C LEU A 48 4.95 -27.91 -6.22
N PRO A 49 4.71 -28.63 -7.33
CA PRO A 49 5.59 -28.56 -8.48
C PRO A 49 5.49 -27.17 -9.13
N ALA A 50 6.46 -26.85 -10.00
CA ALA A 50 6.33 -25.69 -10.87
C ALA A 50 5.04 -25.79 -11.70
N PHE A 51 4.38 -24.66 -11.93
CA PHE A 51 3.11 -24.59 -12.65
C PHE A 51 3.05 -23.36 -13.57
N PRO A 52 2.28 -23.44 -14.67
CA PRO A 52 2.09 -22.30 -15.54
C PRO A 52 1.11 -21.30 -14.94
N ALA A 53 1.37 -20.01 -15.18
CA ALA A 53 0.46 -18.91 -14.91
C ALA A 53 0.43 -18.00 -16.14
N GLN A 54 -0.72 -17.41 -16.45
CA GLN A 54 -0.87 -16.52 -17.61
C GLN A 54 -1.32 -15.15 -17.16
N ALA A 55 -0.65 -14.11 -17.64
CA ALA A 55 -1.07 -12.73 -17.45
C ALA A 55 -0.82 -11.93 -18.74
N GLY A 56 -1.84 -11.24 -19.22
CA GLY A 56 -1.81 -10.59 -20.53
C GLY A 56 -1.60 -11.61 -21.66
N ASP A 57 -0.58 -11.37 -22.50
CA ASP A 57 -0.16 -12.26 -23.59
C ASP A 57 1.11 -13.07 -23.25
N VAL A 58 1.45 -13.17 -21.97
CA VAL A 58 2.67 -13.83 -21.49
C VAL A 58 2.33 -15.06 -20.64
N ASP A 59 2.95 -16.18 -21.00
CA ASP A 59 2.94 -17.41 -20.22
C ASP A 59 4.19 -17.44 -19.32
N TYR A 60 3.96 -17.58 -18.02
CA TYR A 60 4.98 -17.64 -16.98
C TYR A 60 5.07 -19.07 -16.43
N GLU A 61 6.28 -19.47 -16.05
CA GLU A 61 6.51 -20.62 -15.19
C GLU A 61 6.74 -20.13 -13.76
N ILE A 62 5.91 -20.61 -12.83
CA ILE A 62 6.01 -20.30 -11.41
C ILE A 62 6.64 -21.50 -10.72
N THR A 63 7.70 -21.26 -9.95
CA THR A 63 8.37 -22.28 -9.15
C THR A 63 8.21 -21.92 -7.66
N PRO A 64 7.26 -22.56 -6.96
CA PRO A 64 7.05 -22.37 -5.53
C PRO A 64 8.27 -22.81 -4.71
N VAL A 65 8.58 -22.03 -3.66
CA VAL A 65 9.69 -22.29 -2.73
C VAL A 65 9.18 -22.56 -1.31
N ALA A 66 8.11 -21.89 -0.89
CA ALA A 66 7.45 -22.13 0.39
C ALA A 66 5.98 -21.72 0.34
N GLU A 67 5.13 -22.35 1.15
CA GLU A 67 3.83 -21.77 1.50
C GLU A 67 4.05 -20.58 2.43
N TYR A 68 3.27 -19.53 2.24
CA TYR A 68 3.45 -18.28 2.95
C TYR A 68 2.12 -17.63 3.33
N ASP A 69 2.03 -17.20 4.58
CA ASP A 69 0.88 -16.51 5.17
C ASP A 69 1.37 -15.31 5.98
N ILE A 70 1.11 -14.11 5.46
CA ILE A 70 1.54 -12.86 6.05
C ILE A 70 0.33 -11.99 6.36
N SER A 71 0.28 -11.45 7.58
CA SER A 71 -0.63 -10.37 7.95
C SER A 71 0.19 -9.13 8.29
N GLY A 72 -0.12 -7.99 7.66
CA GLY A 72 0.68 -6.80 7.79
C GLY A 72 -0.11 -5.51 7.66
N LEU A 73 0.45 -4.43 8.20
CA LEU A 73 0.02 -3.06 7.94
C LEU A 73 0.78 -2.53 6.71
N ILE A 74 0.05 -2.04 5.71
CA ILE A 74 0.65 -1.42 4.53
C ILE A 74 1.16 -0.03 4.92
N VAL A 75 2.47 0.18 4.82
CA VAL A 75 3.14 1.44 5.18
C VAL A 75 3.62 2.24 3.97
N SER A 76 3.80 1.56 2.84
CA SER A 76 4.05 2.16 1.53
C SER A 76 3.57 1.21 0.45
N TRP A 77 3.11 1.76 -0.66
CA TRP A 77 2.55 1.01 -1.78
C TRP A 77 2.95 1.67 -3.09
N HIS A 78 3.29 0.85 -4.08
CA HIS A 78 3.52 1.30 -5.45
C HIS A 78 2.65 0.46 -6.40
N ASP A 79 1.81 1.11 -7.18
CA ASP A 79 0.99 0.46 -8.21
C ASP A 79 1.85 0.18 -9.44
N SER A 80 1.95 -1.09 -9.83
CA SER A 80 2.65 -1.46 -11.07
C SER A 80 1.92 -0.96 -12.31
N GLU A 81 0.61 -0.70 -12.29
CA GLU A 81 -0.12 -0.19 -13.47
C GLU A 81 0.02 1.32 -13.71
N THR A 82 0.54 2.10 -12.75
CA THR A 82 0.74 3.56 -12.93
C THR A 82 2.02 3.94 -13.68
N TRP A 83 2.66 2.99 -14.35
CA TRP A 83 3.85 3.26 -15.14
C TRP A 83 3.54 3.88 -16.50
N TRP A 84 4.13 5.04 -16.72
CA TRP A 84 4.23 5.70 -18.01
C TRP A 84 4.97 4.80 -19.03
N ASP A 85 4.21 4.15 -19.91
CA ASP A 85 4.42 3.78 -21.33
C ASP A 85 5.80 3.30 -21.86
N ARG A 86 6.86 3.07 -21.08
CA ARG A 86 8.16 2.66 -21.66
C ARG A 86 8.92 1.52 -20.99
N GLU A 87 8.75 1.30 -19.69
CA GLU A 87 9.48 0.23 -19.01
C GLU A 87 8.64 -1.05 -18.82
N HIS A 88 7.30 -0.97 -18.79
CA HIS A 88 6.41 -2.15 -18.88
C HIS A 88 6.51 -2.87 -20.24
N GLU A 89 6.71 -2.14 -21.33
CA GLU A 89 6.93 -2.74 -22.66
C GLU A 89 8.26 -3.51 -22.74
N GLN A 90 9.25 -3.14 -21.93
CA GLN A 90 10.57 -3.76 -21.96
C GLN A 90 10.65 -5.04 -21.13
N SER A 91 9.95 -5.11 -19.98
CA SER A 91 9.95 -6.31 -19.13
C SER A 91 8.77 -7.25 -19.38
N ARG A 92 7.64 -6.77 -19.91
CA ARG A 92 6.37 -7.52 -20.07
C ARG A 92 5.99 -8.29 -18.79
N ASP A 93 6.24 -7.72 -17.61
CA ASP A 93 5.89 -8.33 -16.32
C ASP A 93 4.45 -7.97 -15.92
N TYR A 94 3.49 -8.62 -16.57
CA TYR A 94 2.06 -8.46 -16.29
C TYR A 94 1.60 -9.25 -15.06
N LEU A 95 2.44 -10.15 -14.55
CA LEU A 95 2.10 -11.00 -13.42
C LEU A 95 2.27 -10.27 -12.09
N ASN A 96 3.21 -9.32 -11.97
CA ASN A 96 3.34 -8.47 -10.80
C ASN A 96 2.29 -7.35 -10.79
N VAL A 97 1.32 -7.44 -9.87
CA VAL A 97 0.16 -6.53 -9.82
C VAL A 97 0.32 -5.37 -8.84
N ALA A 98 1.27 -5.46 -7.90
CA ALA A 98 1.60 -4.38 -6.96
C ALA A 98 2.86 -4.70 -6.15
N ASP A 99 3.53 -3.65 -5.68
CA ASP A 99 4.60 -3.77 -4.69
C ASP A 99 4.11 -3.21 -3.34
N LEU A 100 4.16 -4.05 -2.31
CA LEU A 100 3.68 -3.73 -0.96
C LEU A 100 4.83 -3.71 0.05
N CYS A 101 5.07 -2.55 0.65
CA CYS A 101 5.85 -2.48 1.88
C CYS A 101 4.94 -2.63 3.08
N MET A 102 5.16 -3.69 3.85
CA MET A 102 4.35 -4.03 5.01
C MET A 102 5.21 -4.17 6.27
N VAL A 103 4.65 -3.74 7.40
CA VAL A 103 5.18 -4.01 8.74
C VAL A 103 4.28 -4.99 9.49
N TRP A 104 4.88 -5.80 10.36
CA TRP A 104 4.20 -6.84 11.12
C TRP A 104 4.93 -7.10 12.45
N GLY A 105 4.49 -8.10 13.22
CA GLY A 105 5.21 -8.62 14.39
C GLY A 105 5.68 -7.53 15.35
N ALA A 106 6.97 -7.58 15.71
CA ALA A 106 7.59 -6.64 16.64
C ALA A 106 7.48 -5.17 16.20
N ASN A 107 7.59 -4.88 14.89
CA ASN A 107 7.48 -3.51 14.40
C ASN A 107 6.08 -2.94 14.67
N ALA A 108 5.05 -3.71 14.33
CA ALA A 108 3.66 -3.34 14.54
C ALA A 108 3.27 -3.31 16.03
N ALA A 109 3.70 -4.32 16.79
CA ALA A 109 3.37 -4.47 18.21
C ALA A 109 3.91 -3.33 19.08
N ASP A 110 5.15 -2.90 18.81
CA ASP A 110 5.81 -1.85 19.59
C ASP A 110 5.58 -0.45 19.01
N GLY A 111 4.84 -0.34 17.89
CA GLY A 111 4.56 0.93 17.23
C GLY A 111 5.80 1.58 16.62
N ALA A 112 6.80 0.78 16.22
CA ALA A 112 8.05 1.30 15.65
C ALA A 112 7.79 2.07 14.35
N TYR A 113 6.87 1.59 13.50
CA TYR A 113 6.48 2.25 12.24
C TYR A 113 5.98 3.71 12.40
N GLU A 114 5.56 4.13 13.59
CA GLU A 114 5.11 5.52 13.83
C GLU A 114 6.26 6.52 13.72
N VAL A 115 7.50 6.10 14.00
CA VAL A 115 8.71 6.93 13.96
C VAL A 115 9.65 6.56 12.80
N MET A 116 9.12 5.82 11.83
CA MET A 116 9.82 5.42 10.62
C MET A 116 9.17 6.06 9.39
N ASP A 117 10.01 6.45 8.44
CA ASP A 117 9.62 6.84 7.10
C ASP A 117 9.80 5.66 6.15
N PHE A 118 8.86 5.52 5.23
CA PHE A 118 8.83 4.45 4.24
C PHE A 118 8.62 5.07 2.86
N SER A 119 9.39 4.62 1.88
CA SER A 119 9.12 4.90 0.48
C SER A 119 9.33 3.63 -0.33
N ASN A 120 8.48 3.40 -1.33
CA ASN A 120 8.61 2.25 -2.20
C ASN A 120 9.15 2.75 -3.54
N GLY A 121 10.34 2.28 -3.93
CA GLY A 121 10.89 2.49 -5.27
C GLY A 121 10.48 1.35 -6.19
N GLN A 122 11.08 1.31 -7.40
CA GLN A 122 11.01 0.10 -8.20
C GLN A 122 11.75 -1.00 -7.43
N TRP A 123 11.02 -2.01 -6.96
CA TRP A 123 11.57 -3.22 -6.36
C TRP A 123 12.17 -3.08 -4.95
N VAL A 124 12.11 -1.91 -4.31
CA VAL A 124 12.77 -1.69 -3.01
C VAL A 124 11.88 -0.89 -2.07
N CYS A 125 11.58 -1.44 -0.90
CA CYS A 125 11.09 -0.64 0.21
C CYS A 125 12.27 0.02 0.95
N TYR A 126 12.39 1.34 0.79
CA TYR A 126 13.33 2.15 1.54
C TYR A 126 12.73 2.52 2.88
N ILE A 127 13.55 2.39 3.92
CA ILE A 127 13.22 2.76 5.30
C ILE A 127 14.22 3.79 5.80
N SER A 128 13.75 4.77 6.57
CA SER A 128 14.61 5.66 7.34
C SER A 128 14.00 5.99 8.69
N TYR A 129 14.85 6.15 9.70
CA TYR A 129 14.44 6.50 11.05
C TYR A 129 15.60 7.18 11.77
N SER A 130 15.28 8.08 12.70
CA SER A 130 16.26 8.79 13.53
C SER A 130 16.19 8.41 15.01
N ASP A 131 15.05 7.89 15.45
CA ASP A 131 14.82 7.45 16.83
C ASP A 131 15.31 6.00 17.03
N VAL A 132 16.62 5.86 17.25
CA VAL A 132 17.27 4.57 17.45
C VAL A 132 16.94 3.92 18.80
N ASP A 133 16.41 4.68 19.75
CA ASP A 133 15.96 4.16 21.05
C ASP A 133 14.62 3.43 20.91
N ARG A 134 13.76 3.85 19.96
CA ARG A 134 12.49 3.20 19.63
C ARG A 134 12.61 2.16 18.51
N VAL A 135 13.63 2.24 17.65
CA VAL A 135 13.78 1.35 16.50
C VAL A 135 15.01 0.44 16.64
N GLY A 136 14.78 -0.82 17.02
CA GLY A 136 15.81 -1.84 17.14
C GLY A 136 15.84 -2.85 15.98
N PRO A 137 16.82 -3.78 15.96
CA PRO A 137 16.98 -4.77 14.90
C PRO A 137 15.75 -5.67 14.68
N ALA A 138 14.98 -5.98 15.73
CA ALA A 138 13.75 -6.75 15.61
C ALA A 138 12.66 -6.01 14.82
N HIS A 139 12.59 -4.68 14.93
CA HIS A 139 11.63 -3.86 14.21
C HIS A 139 12.00 -3.77 12.72
N VAL A 140 13.29 -3.68 12.41
CA VAL A 140 13.79 -3.64 11.02
C VAL A 140 13.57 -4.98 10.32
N ARG A 141 13.78 -6.12 11.01
CA ARG A 141 13.48 -7.46 10.47
C ARG A 141 11.99 -7.72 10.24
N ALA A 142 11.13 -6.99 10.96
CA ALA A 142 9.68 -7.11 10.86
C ALA A 142 9.09 -6.12 9.83
N ILE A 143 9.80 -5.98 8.71
CA ILE A 143 9.43 -5.20 7.53
C ILE A 143 9.64 -6.10 6.32
N SER A 144 8.69 -6.08 5.39
CA SER A 144 8.75 -6.89 4.17
C SER A 144 8.43 -6.03 2.96
N ASN A 145 9.19 -6.26 1.89
CA ASN A 145 8.91 -5.72 0.56
C ASN A 145 8.40 -6.86 -0.33
N ASN A 146 7.10 -6.85 -0.61
CA ASN A 146 6.42 -7.96 -1.27
C ASN A 146 6.08 -7.56 -2.71
N HIS A 147 6.62 -8.31 -3.67
CA HIS A 147 6.21 -8.27 -5.08
C HIS A 147 5.06 -9.23 -5.28
N ILE A 148 3.87 -8.67 -5.52
CA ILE A 148 2.65 -9.44 -5.48
C ILE A 148 2.34 -9.98 -6.87
N LEU A 149 2.46 -11.30 -7.02
CA LEU A 149 2.19 -12.02 -8.26
C LEU A 149 0.80 -12.66 -8.20
N THR A 150 0.01 -12.52 -9.26
CA THR A 150 -1.23 -13.31 -9.37
C THR A 150 -1.73 -13.39 -10.81
N ASP A 151 -2.25 -14.54 -11.21
CA ASP A 151 -2.98 -14.76 -12.47
C ASP A 151 -4.49 -14.61 -12.29
N ASN A 152 -4.96 -14.35 -11.07
CA ASN A 152 -6.37 -14.21 -10.75
C ASN A 152 -6.78 -12.73 -10.76
N GLU A 153 -7.58 -12.33 -11.75
CA GLU A 153 -8.05 -10.95 -11.89
C GLU A 153 -8.84 -10.44 -10.67
N ASP A 154 -9.59 -11.30 -9.98
CA ASP A 154 -10.36 -10.90 -8.79
C ASP A 154 -9.42 -10.59 -7.62
N VAL A 155 -8.32 -11.34 -7.49
CA VAL A 155 -7.27 -11.09 -6.49
C VAL A 155 -6.50 -9.82 -6.86
N ALA A 156 -6.13 -9.66 -8.13
CA ALA A 156 -5.46 -8.46 -8.65
C ALA A 156 -6.26 -7.18 -8.37
N ARG A 157 -7.58 -7.18 -8.68
CA ARG A 157 -8.46 -6.03 -8.42
C ARG A 157 -8.56 -5.69 -6.94
N GLN A 158 -8.58 -6.70 -6.06
CA GLN A 158 -8.59 -6.47 -4.61
C GLN A 158 -7.27 -5.86 -4.13
N ILE A 159 -6.12 -6.36 -4.60
CA ILE A 159 -4.80 -5.84 -4.25
C ILE A 159 -4.63 -4.39 -4.71
N ARG A 160 -5.05 -4.05 -5.93
CA ARG A 160 -4.99 -2.68 -6.45
C ARG A 160 -5.92 -1.71 -5.72
N GLY A 161 -6.95 -2.23 -5.05
CA GLY A 161 -7.83 -1.43 -4.19
C GLY A 161 -7.26 -1.14 -2.80
N LEU A 162 -6.14 -1.79 -2.43
CA LEU A 162 -5.46 -1.54 -1.17
C LEU A 162 -4.74 -0.19 -1.19
N LYS A 163 -4.46 0.33 0.01
CA LYS A 163 -3.80 1.62 0.21
C LYS A 163 -2.99 1.60 1.50
N VAL A 164 -2.11 2.59 1.62
CA VAL A 164 -1.37 2.86 2.86
C VAL A 164 -2.36 3.00 4.03
N GLY A 165 -2.05 2.32 5.13
CA GLY A 165 -2.87 2.26 6.34
C GLY A 165 -3.85 1.07 6.39
N ASP A 166 -4.07 0.35 5.28
CA ASP A 166 -4.86 -0.88 5.31
C ASP A 166 -4.06 -2.00 6.00
N GLN A 167 -4.79 -2.86 6.71
CA GLN A 167 -4.26 -4.07 7.31
C GLN A 167 -4.78 -5.27 6.50
N VAL A 168 -3.87 -6.06 5.98
CA VAL A 168 -4.18 -7.11 5.01
C VAL A 168 -3.55 -8.43 5.43
N ARG A 169 -4.22 -9.53 5.10
CA ARG A 169 -3.62 -10.87 5.10
C ARG A 169 -3.51 -11.37 3.67
N LEU A 170 -2.33 -11.83 3.30
CA LEU A 170 -2.02 -12.41 1.99
C LEU A 170 -1.60 -13.86 2.21
N ARG A 171 -2.16 -14.77 1.40
CA ARG A 171 -1.76 -16.18 1.39
C ARG A 171 -1.44 -16.67 0.00
N GLY A 172 -0.44 -17.53 -0.07
CA GLY A 172 -0.02 -18.17 -1.30
C GLY A 172 1.37 -18.75 -1.15
N GLN A 173 2.21 -18.56 -2.16
CA GLN A 173 3.54 -19.14 -2.21
C GLN A 173 4.63 -18.08 -2.41
N LEU A 174 5.68 -18.12 -1.60
CA LEU A 174 6.94 -17.50 -2.03
C LEU A 174 7.42 -18.27 -3.26
N ALA A 175 7.61 -17.59 -4.38
CA ALA A 175 7.85 -18.26 -5.66
C ALA A 175 8.78 -17.45 -6.56
N SER A 176 9.74 -18.12 -7.18
CA SER A 176 10.43 -17.57 -8.35
C SER A 176 9.55 -17.71 -9.59
N TYR A 177 9.73 -16.83 -10.57
CA TYR A 177 8.98 -16.86 -11.82
C TYR A 177 9.84 -16.48 -13.02
N SER A 178 9.51 -17.04 -14.18
CA SER A 178 10.23 -16.82 -15.44
C SER A 178 9.30 -16.83 -16.64
N HIS A 179 9.72 -16.21 -17.74
CA HIS A 179 9.06 -16.32 -19.03
C HIS A 179 10.06 -16.20 -20.18
N HIS A 180 9.62 -16.59 -21.38
CA HIS A 180 10.42 -16.53 -22.62
C HIS A 180 9.75 -15.66 -23.71
N SER A 181 8.81 -14.78 -23.33
CA SER A 181 8.13 -13.89 -24.27
C SER A 181 9.03 -12.71 -24.70
N GLY A 182 9.71 -12.88 -25.84
CA GLY A 182 10.56 -11.85 -26.46
C GLY A 182 12.00 -11.80 -25.92
N PHE A 183 12.22 -12.14 -24.65
CA PHE A 183 13.53 -12.34 -24.04
C PHE A 183 13.42 -13.30 -22.84
N ASP A 184 14.55 -13.86 -22.40
CA ASP A 184 14.60 -14.71 -21.21
C ASP A 184 14.53 -13.84 -19.95
N PHE A 185 13.40 -13.93 -19.24
CA PHE A 185 13.18 -13.26 -17.97
C PHE A 185 13.15 -14.28 -16.84
N GLN A 186 13.84 -13.97 -15.74
CA GLN A 186 13.70 -14.73 -14.50
C GLN A 186 13.86 -13.82 -13.29
N ARG A 187 13.11 -14.14 -12.24
CA ARG A 187 13.15 -13.50 -10.92
C ARG A 187 13.06 -14.56 -9.83
N GLY A 188 13.92 -14.40 -8.83
CA GLY A 188 13.93 -15.22 -7.61
C GLY A 188 13.03 -14.64 -6.52
N THR A 189 12.90 -15.38 -5.43
CA THR A 189 12.24 -14.95 -4.18
C THR A 189 13.23 -15.07 -3.03
N SER A 190 13.26 -14.12 -2.09
CA SER A 190 14.01 -14.32 -0.84
C SER A 190 13.18 -15.16 0.14
N THR A 191 13.85 -16.13 0.77
CA THR A 191 13.30 -16.91 1.89
C THR A 191 13.94 -16.57 3.23
N HIS A 192 14.88 -15.61 3.26
CA HIS A 192 15.68 -15.28 4.44
C HIS A 192 15.26 -13.91 5.00
N ARG A 193 14.98 -13.88 6.30
CA ARG A 193 14.49 -12.68 6.99
C ARG A 193 15.57 -11.62 7.26
N ASP A 194 16.84 -11.98 7.11
CA ASP A 194 17.99 -11.11 7.38
C ASP A 194 18.62 -10.53 6.09
N ASP A 195 18.05 -10.83 4.93
CA ASP A 195 18.53 -10.29 3.66
C ASP A 195 18.29 -8.76 3.62
N GLN A 196 19.28 -8.00 3.15
CA GLN A 196 19.20 -6.54 2.99
C GLN A 196 19.54 -6.13 1.56
N GLY A 197 18.90 -5.08 1.05
CA GLY A 197 19.15 -4.52 -0.30
C GLY A 197 18.42 -5.24 -1.44
N ASN A 198 18.95 -5.17 -2.67
CA ASN A 198 18.34 -5.66 -3.92
C ASN A 198 18.11 -7.20 -4.02
N GLY A 199 18.28 -7.94 -2.92
CA GLY A 199 18.03 -9.38 -2.81
C GLY A 199 17.09 -9.78 -1.67
N ALA A 200 16.57 -8.82 -0.91
CA ALA A 200 15.67 -9.04 0.23
C ALA A 200 14.18 -9.12 -0.15
N CYS A 201 13.88 -9.06 -1.44
CA CYS A 201 12.51 -8.93 -1.92
C CYS A 201 11.82 -10.29 -1.96
N GLU A 202 10.59 -10.31 -1.46
CA GLU A 202 9.74 -11.49 -1.44
C GLU A 202 8.81 -11.43 -2.64
N THR A 203 9.02 -12.29 -3.64
CA THR A 203 8.02 -12.49 -4.69
C THR A 203 7.00 -13.50 -4.19
N LEU A 204 5.77 -13.02 -3.98
CA LEU A 204 4.68 -13.76 -3.38
C LEU A 204 3.58 -13.99 -4.42
N PHE A 205 3.42 -15.23 -4.86
CA PHE A 205 2.29 -15.64 -5.67
C PHE A 205 1.04 -15.76 -4.79
N VAL A 206 0.19 -14.73 -4.83
CA VAL A 206 -0.99 -14.61 -3.97
C VAL A 206 -2.17 -15.36 -4.58
N ARG A 207 -2.75 -16.23 -3.76
CA ARG A 207 -4.00 -16.96 -4.03
C ARG A 207 -5.19 -16.36 -3.28
N GLU A 208 -4.94 -15.81 -2.09
CA GLU A 208 -5.98 -15.22 -1.24
C GLU A 208 -5.53 -13.88 -0.68
N VAL A 209 -6.43 -12.91 -0.73
CA VAL A 209 -6.28 -11.59 -0.09
C VAL A 209 -7.47 -11.36 0.83
N GLN A 210 -7.18 -10.88 2.04
CA GLN A 210 -8.20 -10.53 3.02
C GLN A 210 -7.88 -9.18 3.63
N LEU A 211 -8.76 -8.20 3.42
CA LEU A 211 -8.72 -6.94 4.17
C LEU A 211 -9.16 -7.21 5.61
N LEU A 212 -8.22 -7.15 6.55
CA LEU A 212 -8.49 -7.32 7.98
C LEU A 212 -9.13 -6.05 8.54
N GLN A 213 -8.60 -4.90 8.17
CA GLN A 213 -9.09 -3.60 8.61
C GLN A 213 -8.69 -2.51 7.61
N ALA A 214 -9.62 -1.63 7.29
CA ALA A 214 -9.37 -0.52 6.37
C ALA A 214 -8.61 0.63 7.04
N ALA A 215 -7.83 1.36 6.24
CA ALA A 215 -7.16 2.59 6.64
C ALA A 215 -8.17 3.62 7.17
N PRO A 216 -7.76 4.50 8.10
CA PRO A 216 -8.62 5.53 8.67
C PRO A 216 -9.33 6.36 7.58
N ALA A 217 -10.66 6.39 7.61
CA ALA A 217 -11.45 7.10 6.61
C ALA A 217 -11.56 8.62 6.86
N TRP A 218 -11.17 9.09 8.06
CA TRP A 218 -11.42 10.46 8.48
C TRP A 218 -10.71 11.53 7.63
N PRO A 219 -9.48 11.37 7.09
CA PRO A 219 -8.88 12.40 6.24
C PRO A 219 -9.67 12.57 4.94
N ARG A 220 -10.16 11.46 4.37
CA ARG A 220 -11.09 11.49 3.23
C ARG A 220 -12.41 12.16 3.58
N ASN A 221 -12.97 11.90 4.76
CA ASN A 221 -14.20 12.56 5.21
C ASN A 221 -14.01 14.06 5.37
N LEU A 222 -12.87 14.52 5.92
CA LEU A 222 -12.53 15.94 6.00
C LEU A 222 -12.50 16.59 4.62
N ARG A 223 -11.92 15.92 3.62
CA ARG A 223 -11.93 16.41 2.22
C ARG A 223 -13.35 16.54 1.68
N TRP A 224 -14.20 15.54 1.89
CA TRP A 224 -15.61 15.59 1.45
C TRP A 224 -16.40 16.70 2.12
N PHE A 225 -16.31 16.83 3.46
CA PHE A 225 -16.98 17.90 4.17
C PHE A 225 -16.44 19.28 3.79
N GLY A 226 -15.13 19.41 3.61
CA GLY A 226 -14.51 20.63 3.13
C GLY A 226 -15.02 21.04 1.74
N ALA A 227 -15.11 20.11 0.80
CA ALA A 227 -15.67 20.36 -0.53
C ALA A 227 -17.15 20.78 -0.49
N LEU A 228 -17.97 20.16 0.36
CA LEU A 228 -19.37 20.53 0.55
C LEU A 228 -19.50 21.94 1.14
N LEU A 229 -18.67 22.30 2.11
CA LEU A 229 -18.63 23.65 2.69
C LEU A 229 -18.20 24.70 1.65
N LEU A 230 -17.21 24.37 0.81
CA LEU A 230 -16.81 25.25 -0.30
C LEU A 230 -17.96 25.48 -1.27
N LEU A 231 -18.64 24.41 -1.70
CA LEU A 231 -19.78 24.52 -2.61
C LEU A 231 -20.91 25.35 -2.01
N ALA A 232 -21.26 25.11 -0.75
CA ALA A 232 -22.28 25.87 -0.04
C ALA A 232 -21.88 27.35 0.13
N GLY A 233 -20.62 27.62 0.45
CA GLY A 233 -20.06 28.96 0.55
C GLY A 233 -20.10 29.71 -0.78
N LEU A 234 -19.74 29.08 -1.89
CA LEU A 234 -19.80 29.65 -3.24
C LEU A 234 -21.25 29.98 -3.65
N ILE A 235 -22.18 29.06 -3.40
CA ILE A 235 -23.61 29.28 -3.66
C ILE A 235 -24.13 30.45 -2.82
N GLY A 236 -23.78 30.50 -1.53
CA GLY A 236 -24.16 31.58 -0.62
C GLY A 236 -23.61 32.94 -1.05
N TRP A 237 -22.34 32.99 -1.44
CA TRP A 237 -21.68 34.21 -1.94
C TRP A 237 -22.30 34.68 -3.26
N TYR A 238 -22.57 33.77 -4.19
CA TYR A 238 -23.22 34.10 -5.47
C TYR A 238 -24.64 34.65 -5.29
N ARG A 239 -25.38 34.15 -4.29
CA ARG A 239 -26.74 34.62 -3.96
C ARG A 239 -26.76 35.88 -3.09
N ALA A 240 -25.63 36.31 -2.53
CA ALA A 240 -25.58 37.52 -1.73
C ALA A 240 -25.82 38.78 -2.59
N PRO A 241 -26.57 39.80 -2.10
CA PRO A 241 -26.79 41.05 -2.82
C PRO A 241 -25.47 41.73 -3.20
N PHE A 242 -25.41 42.42 -4.35
CA PHE A 242 -24.17 43.04 -4.88
C PHE A 242 -23.44 43.95 -3.87
N GLY A 243 -24.17 44.66 -3.00
CA GLY A 243 -23.57 45.53 -1.96
C GLY A 243 -22.88 44.79 -0.82
N GLU A 244 -23.25 43.53 -0.50
CA GLU A 244 -22.60 42.74 0.56
C GLU A 244 -21.34 42.00 0.07
N ARG A 245 -21.02 42.04 -1.24
CA ARG A 245 -19.84 41.35 -1.82
C ARG A 245 -18.57 42.20 -1.78
N GLN A 246 -18.70 43.53 -1.62
CA GLN A 246 -17.59 44.49 -1.71
C GLN A 246 -16.87 44.77 -0.37
N HIS A 247 -17.43 44.31 0.75
CA HIS A 247 -16.86 44.42 2.10
C HIS A 247 -16.67 43.04 2.68
#